data_AF-A0A1C4PLQ5-F1
#
_entry.id   AF-A0A1C4PLQ5-F1
#
_cell.length_a   1.000
_cell.length_b   1.000
_cell.length_c   1.000
_cell.angle_alpha   90.00
_cell.angle_beta   90.00
_cell.angle_gamma   90.00
#
_symmetry.space_group_name_H-M   'P 1'
#
loop_
_entity.id
_entity.type
_entity.pdbx_description
1 polymer ?
#
loop_
_entity_poly.entity_id
_entity_poly.type
_entity_poly.pdbx_seq_one_letter_code
_entity_poly.pdbx_strand_id
1 'polypeptide(L)'
;MVAAAVVTAVVVAFVLLRPSGGARAVPNSPCAPVGSAREAAPATPDLDGDGAAELTHEVSRTEDVDLTVVPGSAHGPDGDRTVFFAHGALGLPDDVQVGDDPLRPTVADLDEDGRPDLVVSGAARILWGAPGGPRVGGAQGRVRLPGDGYRTAPVAGDFDGDGHVDLVAFREWGETRELVVLKGPFARSGAPARTVTIPAPGFEGTLPELVAGDADDDGATDLVLHDTSGSPPLLFTGGADTASGLSGKPERLPRGENVVFGDFDGDGRQDIAVGRSFVDSYDEVGTPHRRGRVSLRYGKDP
;
A
#
# COMPACT_ATOMS: atom_id res chain seq x y z
N MET A 1 -32.64 -15.76 17.13
CA MET A 1 -31.97 -15.32 15.91
C MET A 1 -30.52 -15.10 16.28
N VAL A 2 -29.62 -15.95 15.79
CA VAL A 2 -28.20 -15.92 16.11
C VAL A 2 -27.53 -15.10 15.02
N ALA A 3 -26.93 -13.97 15.38
CA ALA A 3 -26.13 -13.15 14.48
C ALA A 3 -24.83 -13.90 14.17
N ALA A 4 -24.61 -14.23 12.90
CA ALA A 4 -23.35 -14.75 12.42
C ALA A 4 -22.37 -13.58 12.28
N ALA A 5 -21.40 -13.50 13.20
CA ALA A 5 -20.24 -12.63 13.02
C ALA A 5 -19.38 -13.25 11.91
N VAL A 6 -19.28 -12.57 10.77
CA VAL A 6 -18.32 -12.90 9.73
C VAL A 6 -16.96 -12.43 10.24
N VAL A 7 -16.19 -13.36 10.81
CA VAL A 7 -14.78 -13.12 11.12
C VAL A 7 -14.01 -13.27 9.81
N THR A 8 -13.78 -12.16 9.12
CA THR A 8 -12.83 -12.13 8.00
C THR A 8 -11.43 -12.17 8.59
N ALA A 9 -10.92 -13.38 8.84
CA ALA A 9 -9.52 -13.58 9.16
C ALA A 9 -8.71 -13.47 7.87
N VAL A 10 -8.32 -12.24 7.50
CA VAL A 10 -7.22 -12.06 6.54
C VAL A 10 -5.94 -12.36 7.30
N VAL A 11 -5.42 -13.57 7.11
CA VAL A 11 -4.07 -13.90 7.51
C VAL A 11 -3.13 -13.16 6.55
N VAL A 12 -2.78 -11.92 6.86
CA VAL A 12 -1.57 -11.31 6.28
C VAL A 12 -0.40 -11.95 7.00
N ALA A 13 0.02 -13.10 6.50
CA ALA A 13 1.31 -13.66 6.86
C ALA A 13 2.39 -12.76 6.25
N PHE A 14 2.82 -11.72 6.97
CA PHE A 14 4.22 -11.36 6.88
C PHE A 14 4.99 -12.51 7.52
N VAL A 15 5.35 -13.49 6.68
CA VAL A 15 6.44 -14.37 7.05
C VAL A 15 7.65 -13.45 7.14
N LEU A 16 8.01 -13.06 8.36
CA LEU A 16 9.39 -12.70 8.67
C LEU A 16 10.19 -13.97 8.37
N LEU A 17 10.56 -14.15 7.10
CA LEU A 17 11.62 -15.04 6.71
C LEU A 17 12.86 -14.41 7.32
N ARG A 18 13.12 -14.74 8.60
CA ARG A 18 14.50 -14.78 9.06
C ARG A 18 15.25 -15.56 7.98
N PRO A 19 16.40 -15.09 7.47
CA PRO A 19 17.17 -15.87 6.53
C PRO A 19 17.52 -17.20 7.23
N SER A 20 16.71 -18.22 6.99
CA SER A 20 17.05 -19.58 7.36
C SER A 20 18.22 -19.89 6.44
N GLY A 21 19.43 -19.97 6.98
CA GLY A 21 20.67 -20.17 6.24
C GLY A 21 20.71 -21.52 5.52
N GLY A 22 19.84 -21.72 4.54
CA GLY A 22 19.56 -23.01 3.95
C GLY A 22 18.37 -23.03 3.00
N ALA A 23 18.26 -22.07 2.08
CA ALA A 23 17.52 -22.34 0.86
C ALA A 23 18.33 -23.35 0.04
N ARG A 24 17.89 -24.62 0.02
CA ARG A 24 18.50 -25.63 -0.87
C ARG A 24 18.08 -25.32 -2.30
N ALA A 25 19.06 -25.17 -3.18
CA ALA A 25 18.84 -24.96 -4.61
C ALA A 25 17.94 -26.07 -5.20
N VAL A 26 16.99 -25.67 -6.05
CA VAL A 26 16.21 -26.61 -6.85
C VAL A 26 17.11 -27.11 -7.99
N PRO A 27 17.31 -28.43 -8.15
CA PRO A 27 18.12 -28.97 -9.24
C PRO A 27 17.57 -28.52 -10.60
N ASN A 28 18.45 -27.98 -11.45
CA ASN A 28 18.16 -27.42 -12.79
C ASN A 28 17.46 -26.05 -12.82
N SER A 29 17.46 -25.30 -11.72
CA SER A 29 17.15 -23.87 -11.80
C SER A 29 18.32 -23.09 -12.44
N PRO A 30 18.08 -22.19 -13.40
CA PRO A 30 19.11 -21.28 -13.89
C PRO A 30 19.54 -20.24 -12.83
N CYS A 31 18.81 -20.13 -11.72
CA CYS A 31 19.19 -19.28 -10.59
C CYS A 31 20.39 -19.89 -9.86
N ALA A 32 21.58 -19.34 -10.10
CA ALA A 32 22.70 -19.51 -9.19
C ALA A 32 22.37 -18.77 -7.88
N PRO A 33 22.84 -19.24 -6.70
CA PRO A 33 22.80 -18.43 -5.49
C PRO A 33 23.68 -17.21 -5.74
N VAL A 34 23.06 -16.10 -6.14
CA VAL A 34 23.67 -14.79 -6.08
C VAL A 34 23.97 -14.51 -4.60
N GLY A 35 25.08 -13.83 -4.32
CA GLY A 35 25.54 -13.55 -2.96
C GLY A 35 24.44 -12.99 -2.05
N SER A 36 24.69 -13.00 -0.74
CA SER A 36 23.76 -12.50 0.29
C SER A 36 22.88 -11.38 -0.25
N ALA A 37 21.57 -11.64 -0.33
CA ALA A 37 20.57 -10.64 -0.68
C ALA A 37 20.98 -9.32 -0.03
N ARG A 38 21.03 -8.25 -0.83
CA ARG A 38 21.42 -6.92 -0.37
C ARG A 38 20.71 -6.67 0.96
N GLU A 39 21.50 -6.44 2.01
CA GLU A 39 21.06 -6.26 3.39
C GLU A 39 20.39 -4.88 3.55
N ALA A 40 19.57 -4.46 2.60
CA ALA A 40 18.55 -3.47 2.88
C ALA A 40 17.49 -4.23 3.68
N ALA A 41 17.59 -4.15 5.01
CA ALA A 41 16.43 -4.47 5.83
C ALA A 41 15.25 -3.72 5.21
N PRO A 42 14.11 -4.38 4.93
CA PRO A 42 12.93 -3.65 4.53
C PRO A 42 12.76 -2.51 5.54
N ALA A 43 12.60 -1.28 5.07
CA ALA A 43 12.34 -0.14 5.92
C ALA A 43 10.93 -0.32 6.48
N THR A 44 10.81 -1.21 7.46
CA THR A 44 9.60 -1.46 8.20
C THR A 44 9.41 -0.28 9.14
N PRO A 45 8.22 0.34 9.20
CA PRO A 45 8.08 1.59 9.92
C PRO A 45 8.41 1.46 11.40
N ASP A 46 9.30 2.31 11.89
CA ASP A 46 9.59 2.53 13.30
C ASP A 46 8.86 3.82 13.73
N LEU A 47 7.59 3.65 14.12
CA LEU A 47 6.68 4.72 14.46
C LEU A 47 7.02 5.36 15.80
N ASP A 48 7.57 4.60 16.75
CA ASP A 48 7.85 5.08 18.10
C ASP A 48 9.31 5.50 18.33
N GLY A 49 10.19 5.18 17.38
CA GLY A 49 11.60 5.55 17.35
C GLY A 49 12.47 4.64 18.21
N ASP A 50 11.99 3.44 18.58
CA ASP A 50 12.71 2.50 19.43
C ASP A 50 13.67 1.57 18.67
N GLY A 51 13.69 1.68 17.33
CA GLY A 51 14.53 0.89 16.43
C GLY A 51 13.97 -0.49 16.11
N ALA A 52 12.81 -0.86 16.67
CA ALA A 52 12.04 -2.01 16.24
C ALA A 52 10.89 -1.56 15.32
N ALA A 53 10.40 -2.51 14.53
CA ALA A 53 9.36 -2.23 13.55
C ALA A 53 7.96 -2.46 14.10
N GLU A 54 7.05 -1.53 13.81
CA GLU A 54 5.64 -1.64 14.16
C GLU A 54 4.82 -2.39 13.10
N LEU A 55 3.81 -3.10 13.58
CA LEU A 55 2.71 -3.56 12.73
C LEU A 55 1.53 -2.62 12.88
N THR A 56 1.05 -2.08 11.76
CA THR A 56 -0.17 -1.28 11.71
C THR A 56 -1.26 -2.02 10.94
N HIS A 57 -2.46 -2.02 11.48
CA HIS A 57 -3.61 -2.62 10.80
C HIS A 57 -4.88 -1.88 11.16
N GLU A 58 -5.71 -1.62 10.15
CA GLU A 58 -7.06 -1.15 10.38
C GLU A 58 -7.97 -2.37 10.57
N VAL A 59 -8.68 -2.39 11.69
CA VAL A 59 -9.53 -3.49 12.11
C VAL A 59 -10.97 -3.01 12.17
N SER A 60 -11.84 -3.81 11.58
CA SER A 60 -13.28 -3.74 11.81
C SER A 60 -13.63 -4.55 13.06
N ARG A 61 -14.05 -3.86 14.14
CA ARG A 61 -14.71 -4.54 15.27
C ARG A 61 -16.24 -4.45 15.17
N THR A 62 -16.73 -3.45 14.44
CA THR A 62 -18.12 -3.14 14.09
C THR A 62 -18.14 -2.65 12.64
N GLU A 63 -19.24 -2.04 12.19
CA GLU A 63 -19.28 -1.19 10.98
C GLU A 63 -18.15 -0.11 10.98
N ASP A 64 -17.59 0.23 12.15
CA ASP A 64 -16.53 1.23 12.29
C ASP A 64 -15.11 0.69 12.02
N VAL A 65 -14.27 1.56 11.42
CA VAL A 65 -12.83 1.35 11.24
C VAL A 65 -12.04 1.84 12.47
N ASP A 66 -11.34 0.93 13.14
CA ASP A 66 -10.34 1.23 14.19
C ASP A 66 -8.92 1.03 13.64
N LEU A 67 -7.94 1.80 14.13
CA LEU A 67 -6.52 1.57 13.83
C LEU A 67 -5.83 0.89 15.03
N THR A 68 -5.07 -0.17 14.74
CA THR A 68 -4.22 -0.87 15.70
C THR A 68 -2.76 -0.68 15.34
N VAL A 69 -1.92 -0.34 16.33
CA VAL A 69 -0.46 -0.29 16.22
C VAL A 69 0.12 -1.25 17.23
N VAL A 70 0.87 -2.24 16.78
CA VAL A 70 1.56 -3.24 17.61
C VAL A 70 3.06 -2.95 17.57
N PRO A 71 3.66 -2.45 18.66
CA PRO A 71 5.09 -2.17 18.74
C PRO A 71 5.96 -3.37 18.46
N GLY A 72 7.11 -3.11 17.83
CA GLY A 72 8.15 -4.10 17.64
C GLY A 72 8.88 -4.44 18.94
N SER A 73 9.61 -5.56 18.90
CA SER A 73 10.61 -5.89 19.92
C SER A 73 11.65 -6.85 19.35
N ALA A 74 12.71 -7.11 20.12
CA ALA A 74 13.71 -8.14 19.79
C ALA A 74 13.12 -9.56 19.61
N HIS A 75 11.91 -9.81 20.11
CA HIS A 75 11.22 -11.09 20.02
C HIS A 75 10.09 -11.10 18.97
N GLY A 76 9.95 -10.02 18.19
CA GLY A 76 8.83 -9.79 17.28
C GLY A 76 7.78 -8.84 17.88
N PRO A 77 6.57 -8.80 17.31
CA PRO A 77 5.51 -7.90 17.75
C PRO A 77 5.15 -8.09 19.23
N ASP A 78 5.09 -7.00 19.99
CA ASP A 78 4.75 -6.98 21.40
C ASP A 78 3.27 -6.60 21.59
N GLY A 79 2.43 -7.64 21.72
CA GLY A 79 1.00 -7.48 21.92
C GLY A 79 0.62 -6.72 23.20
N ASP A 80 1.47 -6.75 24.23
CA ASP A 80 1.18 -6.08 25.51
C ASP A 80 1.35 -4.56 25.42
N ARG A 81 2.11 -4.07 24.43
CA ARG A 81 2.29 -2.64 24.11
C ARG A 81 1.32 -2.12 23.05
N THR A 82 0.35 -2.92 22.61
CA THR A 82 -0.56 -2.55 21.51
C THR A 82 -1.34 -1.26 21.83
N VAL A 83 -1.31 -0.32 20.88
CA VAL A 83 -2.08 0.92 20.91
C VAL A 83 -3.29 0.80 19.98
N PHE A 84 -4.44 1.25 20.45
CA PHE A 84 -5.68 1.25 19.69
C PHE A 84 -6.24 2.66 19.54
N PHE A 85 -6.55 3.04 18.31
CA PHE A 85 -7.25 4.27 17.98
C PHE A 85 -8.64 3.93 17.44
N ALA A 86 -9.66 4.21 18.24
CA ALA A 86 -11.04 3.98 17.83
C ALA A 86 -11.48 4.94 16.72
N HIS A 87 -12.45 4.57 15.90
CA HIS A 87 -13.03 5.41 14.83
C HIS A 87 -13.25 6.88 15.22
N GLY A 88 -13.96 7.14 16.33
CA GLY A 88 -14.21 8.50 16.81
C GLY A 88 -12.95 9.25 17.26
N ALA A 89 -11.92 8.53 17.73
CA ALA A 89 -10.60 9.08 18.03
C ALA A 89 -9.88 9.47 16.73
N LEU A 90 -9.96 8.66 15.68
CA LEU A 90 -9.42 9.01 14.36
C LEU A 90 -10.17 10.17 13.69
N GLY A 91 -11.42 10.43 14.11
CA GLY A 91 -12.24 11.51 13.53
C GLY A 91 -12.65 11.20 12.10
N LEU A 92 -12.80 9.91 11.82
CA LEU A 92 -13.37 9.40 10.59
C LEU A 92 -14.86 9.78 10.54
N PRO A 93 -15.38 10.16 9.36
CA PRO A 93 -16.80 10.27 9.12
C PRO A 93 -17.54 8.93 9.30
N ASP A 94 -18.80 8.97 9.73
CA ASP A 94 -19.62 7.77 9.95
C ASP A 94 -19.86 6.95 8.66
N ASP A 95 -19.76 7.59 7.48
CA ASP A 95 -19.89 6.92 6.17
C ASP A 95 -18.59 6.21 5.72
N VAL A 96 -17.49 6.33 6.47
CA VAL A 96 -16.30 5.50 6.26
C VAL A 96 -16.54 4.12 6.86
N GLN A 97 -16.81 3.16 5.97
CA GLN A 97 -17.15 1.79 6.30
C GLN A 97 -16.20 0.81 5.61
N VAL A 98 -16.02 -0.36 6.22
CA VAL A 98 -15.04 -1.41 5.83
C VAL A 98 -15.22 -1.93 4.40
N GLY A 99 -16.40 -1.73 3.80
CA GLY A 99 -16.70 -2.11 2.42
C GLY A 99 -16.11 -1.19 1.35
N ASP A 100 -15.62 0.00 1.75
CA ASP A 100 -15.23 1.07 0.83
C ASP A 100 -13.71 1.29 0.73
N ASP A 101 -12.86 0.53 1.46
CA ASP A 101 -11.40 0.71 1.42
C ASP A 101 -10.64 -0.58 1.79
N PRO A 102 -9.57 -0.97 1.07
CA PRO A 102 -8.59 -1.90 1.61
C PRO A 102 -7.97 -1.32 2.91
N LEU A 103 -8.22 -2.00 4.03
CA LEU A 103 -7.86 -1.67 5.44
C LEU A 103 -6.34 -1.53 5.74
N ARG A 104 -5.62 -0.75 4.93
CA ARG A 104 -4.17 -0.60 5.00
C ARG A 104 -3.82 0.87 5.21
N PRO A 105 -3.40 1.27 6.42
CA PRO A 105 -2.90 2.61 6.63
C PRO A 105 -1.58 2.78 5.89
N THR A 106 -1.34 3.98 5.37
CA THR A 106 -0.08 4.34 4.74
C THR A 106 0.85 4.95 5.74
N VAL A 107 2.14 4.60 5.64
CA VAL A 107 3.17 5.01 6.60
C VAL A 107 4.31 5.68 5.86
N ALA A 108 4.58 6.95 6.16
CA ALA A 108 5.70 7.69 5.58
C ALA A 108 5.98 8.97 6.39
N ASP A 109 7.20 9.49 6.34
CA ASP A 109 7.55 10.81 6.88
C ASP A 109 7.15 11.89 5.87
N LEU A 110 5.93 12.43 6.01
CA LEU A 110 5.33 13.35 5.04
C LEU A 110 5.81 14.79 5.21
N ASP A 111 6.25 15.17 6.42
CA ASP A 111 6.74 16.53 6.72
C ASP A 111 8.24 16.62 6.99
N GLU A 112 8.97 15.53 6.73
CA GLU A 112 10.43 15.44 6.79
C GLU A 112 11.01 15.72 8.18
N ASP A 113 10.28 15.35 9.23
CA ASP A 113 10.70 15.56 10.62
C ASP A 113 11.53 14.39 11.20
N GLY A 114 11.72 13.34 10.40
CA GLY A 114 12.41 12.11 10.74
C GLY A 114 11.57 11.10 11.51
N ARG A 115 10.26 11.30 11.65
CA ARG A 115 9.32 10.36 12.28
C ARG A 115 8.23 9.99 11.29
N PRO A 116 7.94 8.70 11.09
CA PRO A 116 6.88 8.33 10.17
C PRO A 116 5.49 8.78 10.66
N ASP A 117 4.70 9.29 9.72
CA ASP A 117 3.30 9.63 9.87
C ASP A 117 2.41 8.48 9.39
N LEU A 118 1.15 8.50 9.82
CA LEU A 118 0.13 7.56 9.36
C LEU A 118 -0.96 8.27 8.57
N VAL A 119 -1.34 7.72 7.43
CA VAL A 119 -2.53 8.10 6.68
C VAL A 119 -3.55 6.96 6.79
N VAL A 120 -4.68 7.24 7.43
CA VAL A 120 -5.77 6.25 7.62
C VAL A 120 -6.86 6.39 6.55
N SER A 121 -7.51 5.27 6.25
CA SER A 121 -8.47 5.05 5.16
C SER A 121 -9.75 5.92 5.21
N GLY A 122 -10.44 5.98 4.07
CA GLY A 122 -11.82 6.50 3.89
C GLY A 122 -12.03 8.02 4.00
N ALA A 123 -11.15 8.74 4.69
CA ALA A 123 -11.17 10.22 4.72
C ALA A 123 -9.77 10.84 4.61
N ALA A 124 -8.77 10.00 4.33
CA ALA A 124 -7.40 10.42 4.06
C ALA A 124 -6.89 11.32 5.21
N ARG A 125 -7.02 10.83 6.46
CA ARG A 125 -6.62 11.59 7.64
C ARG A 125 -5.16 11.27 7.97
N ILE A 126 -4.35 12.31 8.13
CA ILE A 126 -2.98 12.23 8.59
C ILE A 126 -2.97 12.27 10.12
N LEU A 127 -2.36 11.26 10.74
CA LEU A 127 -1.91 11.24 12.11
C LEU A 127 -0.40 11.46 12.09
N TRP A 128 0.03 12.66 12.46
CA TRP A 128 1.44 12.99 12.44
C TRP A 128 2.23 12.21 13.50
N GLY A 129 3.43 11.77 13.11
CA GLY A 129 4.44 11.19 13.96
C GLY A 129 4.85 12.14 15.08
N ALA A 130 5.14 11.54 16.24
CA ALA A 130 5.60 12.24 17.42
C ALA A 130 6.53 11.32 18.23
N PRO A 131 7.34 11.86 19.16
CA PRO A 131 8.15 11.03 20.04
C PRO A 131 7.33 9.98 20.79
N GLY A 132 7.71 8.71 20.66
CA GLY A 132 6.99 7.58 21.25
C GLY A 132 5.69 7.21 20.52
N GLY A 133 5.58 7.54 19.23
CA GLY A 133 4.50 7.08 18.36
C GLY A 133 3.46 8.13 17.98
N PRO A 134 2.58 7.80 17.00
CA PRO A 134 1.49 8.65 16.57
C PRO A 134 0.51 8.95 17.72
N ARG A 135 -0.07 10.15 17.72
CA ARG A 135 -1.02 10.58 18.76
C ARG A 135 -2.20 11.32 18.16
N VAL A 136 -3.40 11.03 18.68
CA VAL A 136 -4.67 11.63 18.23
C VAL A 136 -4.96 13.01 18.89
N GLY A 137 -4.18 13.41 19.91
CA GLY A 137 -4.41 14.62 20.69
C GLY A 137 -3.34 15.70 20.52
N GLY A 138 -3.71 16.96 20.78
CA GLY A 138 -2.81 18.13 20.69
C GLY A 138 -3.08 19.00 19.45
N ALA A 139 -2.27 20.04 19.26
CA ALA A 139 -2.44 21.02 18.16
C ALA A 139 -2.31 20.42 16.74
N GLN A 140 -1.95 19.14 16.64
CA GLN A 140 -1.64 18.40 15.41
C GLN A 140 -2.39 17.06 15.31
N GLY A 141 -3.34 16.78 16.21
CA GLY A 141 -3.77 15.40 16.49
C GLY A 141 -4.55 14.63 15.40
N ARG A 142 -4.87 15.27 14.27
CA ARG A 142 -5.46 14.64 13.07
C ARG A 142 -5.76 15.70 12.03
N VAL A 143 -5.29 15.51 10.81
CA VAL A 143 -5.46 16.46 9.73
C VAL A 143 -6.07 15.79 8.53
N ARG A 144 -6.95 16.47 7.80
CA ARG A 144 -7.54 15.92 6.57
C ARG A 144 -6.62 16.23 5.39
N LEU A 145 -6.35 15.24 4.55
CA LEU A 145 -5.79 15.49 3.22
C LEU A 145 -6.76 16.34 2.41
N PRO A 146 -6.26 17.25 1.55
CA PRO A 146 -7.12 18.11 0.75
C PRO A 146 -7.95 17.27 -0.22
N GLY A 147 -9.19 17.71 -0.48
CA GLY A 147 -10.10 17.03 -1.41
C GLY A 147 -11.08 16.05 -0.74
N ASP A 148 -11.96 15.49 -1.56
CA ASP A 148 -13.03 14.56 -1.21
C ASP A 148 -13.13 13.43 -2.25
N GLY A 149 -13.98 12.42 -1.97
CA GLY A 149 -14.26 11.35 -2.92
C GLY A 149 -13.15 10.31 -3.13
N TYR A 150 -12.14 10.28 -2.26
CA TYR A 150 -11.16 9.20 -2.23
C TYR A 150 -11.86 7.86 -1.96
N ARG A 151 -11.50 6.83 -2.74
CA ARG A 151 -12.02 5.46 -2.60
C ARG A 151 -10.93 4.45 -2.24
N THR A 152 -9.70 4.91 -2.05
CA THR A 152 -8.58 4.09 -1.63
C THR A 152 -7.79 4.85 -0.57
N ALA A 153 -7.18 4.11 0.34
CA ALA A 153 -6.05 4.59 1.09
C ALA A 153 -4.98 5.12 0.09
N PRO A 154 -4.42 6.33 0.32
CA PRO A 154 -3.36 6.83 -0.55
C PRO A 154 -2.12 5.97 -0.41
N VAL A 155 -1.43 5.62 -1.48
CA VAL A 155 -0.09 4.99 -1.40
C VAL A 155 0.99 6.06 -1.36
N ALA A 156 2.07 5.81 -0.61
CA ALA A 156 3.23 6.70 -0.53
C ALA A 156 4.36 6.26 -1.46
N GLY A 157 5.11 7.23 -1.98
CA GLY A 157 6.28 7.03 -2.83
C GLY A 157 6.86 8.35 -3.30
N ASP A 158 8.05 8.36 -3.87
CA ASP A 158 8.60 9.53 -4.58
C ASP A 158 8.22 9.41 -6.06
N PHE A 159 6.97 9.77 -6.39
CA PHE A 159 6.43 9.49 -7.73
C PHE A 159 7.02 10.41 -8.79
N ASP A 160 7.49 11.61 -8.43
CA ASP A 160 8.09 12.54 -9.39
C ASP A 160 9.63 12.62 -9.34
N GLY A 161 10.28 11.83 -8.47
CA GLY A 161 11.73 11.70 -8.40
C GLY A 161 12.43 12.93 -7.80
N ASP A 162 11.71 13.76 -7.04
CA ASP A 162 12.26 14.97 -6.43
C ASP A 162 12.86 14.74 -5.02
N GLY A 163 12.73 13.53 -4.49
CA GLY A 163 13.23 13.10 -3.19
C GLY A 163 12.27 13.35 -2.04
N HIS A 164 11.08 13.91 -2.28
CA HIS A 164 10.04 14.10 -1.29
C HIS A 164 9.01 12.97 -1.36
N VAL A 165 8.39 12.64 -0.22
CA VAL A 165 7.30 11.67 -0.21
C VAL A 165 6.04 12.32 -0.79
N ASP A 166 5.54 11.74 -1.87
CA ASP A 166 4.24 12.00 -2.46
C ASP A 166 3.20 10.99 -1.97
N LEU A 167 1.91 11.35 -2.11
CA LEU A 167 0.79 10.43 -1.91
C LEU A 167 -0.05 10.33 -3.19
N VAL A 168 -0.46 9.11 -3.56
CA VAL A 168 -1.39 8.88 -4.66
C VAL A 168 -2.63 8.14 -4.20
N ALA A 169 -3.80 8.67 -4.49
CA ALA A 169 -5.09 8.04 -4.18
C ALA A 169 -6.00 7.99 -5.41
N PHE A 170 -6.88 6.99 -5.46
CA PHE A 170 -7.95 6.94 -6.46
C PHE A 170 -9.15 7.74 -5.95
N ARG A 171 -9.67 8.63 -6.78
CA ARG A 171 -10.85 9.45 -6.52
C ARG A 171 -11.96 9.12 -7.52
N GLU A 172 -13.17 8.95 -7.01
CA GLU A 172 -14.38 8.79 -7.81
C GLU A 172 -15.51 9.70 -7.32
N TRP A 173 -15.94 10.61 -8.20
CA TRP A 173 -17.07 11.51 -7.95
C TRP A 173 -17.98 11.61 -9.18
N GLY A 174 -19.18 11.05 -9.06
CA GLY A 174 -20.12 10.93 -10.18
C GLY A 174 -19.49 10.10 -11.31
N GLU A 175 -19.33 10.70 -12.49
CA GLU A 175 -18.70 10.05 -13.65
C GLU A 175 -17.19 10.32 -13.74
N THR A 176 -16.63 11.13 -12.83
CA THR A 176 -15.21 11.50 -12.85
C THR A 176 -14.41 10.50 -12.03
N ARG A 177 -13.35 9.96 -12.65
CA ARG A 177 -12.46 8.96 -12.07
C ARG A 177 -11.02 9.36 -12.36
N GLU A 178 -10.22 9.49 -11.32
CA GLU A 178 -8.87 10.01 -11.46
C GLU A 178 -7.95 9.50 -10.35
N LEU A 179 -6.67 9.44 -10.67
CA LEU A 179 -5.61 9.39 -9.67
C LEU A 179 -5.34 10.83 -9.24
N VAL A 180 -5.31 11.07 -7.94
CA VAL A 180 -4.89 12.34 -7.34
C VAL A 180 -3.49 12.15 -6.80
N VAL A 181 -2.53 12.89 -7.35
CA VAL A 181 -1.14 12.94 -6.89
C VAL A 181 -0.99 14.18 -5.99
N LEU A 182 -0.74 13.95 -4.71
CA LEU A 182 -0.47 14.97 -3.69
C LEU A 182 1.04 14.99 -3.47
N LYS A 183 1.70 15.99 -4.04
CA LYS A 183 3.16 16.06 -4.07
C LYS A 183 3.74 16.63 -2.78
N GLY A 184 4.71 15.95 -2.21
CA GLY A 184 5.44 16.36 -1.03
C GLY A 184 6.32 17.60 -1.25
N PRO A 185 6.94 18.11 -0.19
CA PRO A 185 6.67 17.76 1.21
C PRO A 185 5.30 18.30 1.65
N PHE A 186 4.74 17.73 2.72
CA PHE A 186 3.47 18.16 3.28
C PHE A 186 3.69 19.14 4.44
N ALA A 187 2.92 20.22 4.46
CA ALA A 187 2.82 21.05 5.66
C ALA A 187 2.03 20.30 6.74
N ARG A 188 2.33 20.56 8.02
CA ARG A 188 1.55 20.03 9.18
C ARG A 188 0.05 20.34 9.13
N SER A 189 -0.39 21.28 8.30
CA SER A 189 -1.80 21.51 7.99
C SER A 189 -2.40 20.50 6.99
N GLY A 190 -1.64 19.48 6.57
CA GLY A 190 -2.00 18.44 5.60
C GLY A 190 -1.93 18.89 4.15
N ALA A 191 -1.43 20.11 3.90
CA ALA A 191 -1.35 20.65 2.55
C ALA A 191 -0.10 20.10 1.84
N PRO A 192 -0.24 19.44 0.67
CA PRO A 192 0.89 19.08 -0.17
C PRO A 192 1.51 20.35 -0.78
N ALA A 193 2.75 20.26 -1.27
CA ALA A 193 3.37 21.31 -2.05
C ALA A 193 2.62 21.55 -3.37
N ARG A 194 2.08 20.48 -3.97
CA ARG A 194 1.28 20.56 -5.20
C ARG A 194 0.25 19.43 -5.28
N THR A 195 -0.85 19.67 -5.98
CA THR A 195 -1.82 18.62 -6.32
C THR A 195 -1.98 18.56 -7.84
N VAL A 196 -1.95 17.36 -8.38
CA VAL A 196 -2.22 17.08 -9.81
C VAL A 196 -3.19 15.92 -9.91
N THR A 197 -4.02 15.90 -10.94
CA THR A 197 -4.90 14.75 -11.21
C THR A 197 -4.66 14.17 -12.59
N ILE A 198 -4.85 12.85 -12.69
CA ILE A 198 -4.65 12.07 -13.91
C ILE A 198 -5.93 11.27 -14.16
N PRO A 199 -6.55 11.38 -15.35
CA PRO A 199 -7.71 10.56 -15.67
C PRO A 199 -7.42 9.07 -15.52
N ALA A 200 -8.29 8.36 -14.82
CA ALA A 200 -8.20 6.93 -14.59
C ALA A 200 -9.43 6.21 -15.19
N PRO A 201 -9.31 4.93 -15.60
CA PRO A 201 -10.48 4.17 -16.01
C PRO A 201 -11.44 3.96 -14.82
N GLY A 202 -12.69 3.66 -15.12
CA GLY A 202 -13.60 3.09 -14.13
C GLY A 202 -13.42 1.59 -13.98
N PHE A 203 -13.62 1.13 -12.75
CA PHE A 203 -13.72 -0.27 -12.40
C PHE A 203 -15.19 -0.54 -12.07
N GLU A 204 -15.84 -1.42 -12.83
CA GLU A 204 -17.25 -1.71 -12.63
C GLU A 204 -17.41 -2.71 -11.48
N GLY A 205 -18.09 -2.30 -10.42
CA GLY A 205 -18.51 -3.19 -9.33
C GLY A 205 -17.41 -3.64 -8.37
N THR A 206 -16.17 -3.15 -8.52
CA THR A 206 -15.06 -3.38 -7.59
C THR A 206 -14.27 -2.11 -7.40
N LEU A 207 -13.79 -1.85 -6.18
CA LEU A 207 -12.89 -0.74 -5.92
C LEU A 207 -11.49 -1.12 -6.40
N PRO A 208 -10.76 -0.17 -7.02
CA PRO A 208 -9.39 -0.44 -7.39
C PRO A 208 -8.47 -0.51 -6.17
N GLU A 209 -7.35 -1.19 -6.35
CA GLU A 209 -6.20 -1.16 -5.47
C GLU A 209 -5.02 -0.47 -6.16
N LEU A 210 -4.17 0.13 -5.32
CA LEU A 210 -2.95 0.82 -5.72
C LEU A 210 -1.74 0.07 -5.15
N VAL A 211 -0.74 -0.16 -5.99
CA VAL A 211 0.52 -0.79 -5.58
C VAL A 211 1.67 0.06 -6.11
N ALA A 212 2.57 0.47 -5.22
CA ALA A 212 3.76 1.23 -5.56
C ALA A 212 4.99 0.31 -5.68
N GLY A 213 5.93 0.69 -6.55
CA GLY A 213 7.21 0.01 -6.78
C GLY A 213 8.03 0.76 -7.81
N ASP A 214 9.17 0.23 -8.25
CA ASP A 214 10.03 0.84 -9.28
C ASP A 214 10.25 -0.20 -10.40
N ALA A 215 9.42 -0.16 -11.44
CA ALA A 215 9.38 -1.20 -12.48
C ALA A 215 10.46 -1.02 -13.55
N ASP A 216 11.01 0.19 -13.69
CA ASP A 216 11.99 0.52 -14.71
C ASP A 216 13.34 0.99 -14.17
N ASP A 217 13.55 0.87 -12.85
CA ASP A 217 14.82 1.08 -12.13
C ASP A 217 15.36 2.51 -12.34
N ASP A 218 14.47 3.49 -12.48
CA ASP A 218 14.82 4.90 -12.66
C ASP A 218 14.93 5.66 -11.32
N GLY A 219 14.56 5.00 -10.22
CA GLY A 219 14.61 5.53 -8.87
C GLY A 219 13.39 6.37 -8.47
N ALA A 220 12.51 6.71 -9.41
CA ALA A 220 11.19 7.24 -9.10
C ALA A 220 10.20 6.10 -8.84
N THR A 221 9.17 6.40 -8.07
CA THR A 221 8.14 5.40 -7.75
C THR A 221 7.14 5.31 -8.91
N ASP A 222 6.92 4.10 -9.39
CA ASP A 222 5.86 3.69 -10.29
C ASP A 222 4.60 3.28 -9.51
N LEU A 223 3.46 3.28 -10.22
CA LEU A 223 2.17 2.91 -9.68
C LEU A 223 1.47 1.87 -10.56
N VAL A 224 1.00 0.79 -9.95
CA VAL A 224 0.01 -0.11 -10.55
C VAL A 224 -1.36 0.16 -9.97
N LEU A 225 -2.32 0.40 -10.86
CA LEU A 225 -3.76 0.46 -10.58
C LEU A 225 -4.41 -0.83 -11.09
N HIS A 226 -5.05 -1.60 -10.22
CA HIS A 226 -5.73 -2.84 -10.58
C HIS A 226 -7.04 -3.04 -9.83
N ASP A 227 -7.81 -4.05 -10.20
CA ASP A 227 -9.02 -4.48 -9.49
C ASP A 227 -9.11 -6.00 -9.46
N THR A 228 -10.16 -6.52 -8.83
CA THR A 228 -10.40 -7.96 -8.75
C THR A 228 -11.20 -8.51 -9.93
N SER A 229 -11.52 -7.70 -10.95
CA SER A 229 -12.30 -8.15 -12.12
C SER A 229 -11.49 -9.01 -13.11
N GLY A 230 -10.16 -9.06 -12.94
CA GLY A 230 -9.26 -9.73 -13.88
C GLY A 230 -9.00 -8.92 -15.16
N SER A 231 -9.41 -7.65 -15.18
CA SER A 231 -9.00 -6.68 -16.18
C SER A 231 -7.47 -6.50 -16.17
N PRO A 232 -6.85 -6.10 -17.31
CA PRO A 232 -5.42 -5.79 -17.32
C PRO A 232 -5.09 -4.71 -16.29
N PRO A 233 -4.18 -4.97 -15.32
CA PRO A 233 -3.64 -3.93 -14.46
C PRO A 233 -2.97 -2.83 -15.29
N LEU A 234 -2.99 -1.61 -14.78
CA LEU A 234 -2.45 -0.43 -15.43
C LEU A 234 -1.20 0.04 -14.70
N LEU A 235 -0.05 0.01 -15.37
CA LEU A 235 1.22 0.53 -14.86
C LEU A 235 1.41 1.97 -15.34
N PHE A 236 1.52 2.89 -14.39
CA PHE A 236 1.89 4.27 -14.58
C PHE A 236 3.34 4.42 -14.12
N THR A 237 4.26 4.71 -15.05
CA THR A 237 5.65 4.98 -14.66
C THR A 237 5.80 6.37 -14.03
N GLY A 238 6.66 6.49 -13.03
CA GLY A 238 7.03 7.71 -12.31
C GLY A 238 8.03 8.58 -13.07
N GLY A 239 8.51 9.63 -12.40
CA GLY A 239 9.70 10.37 -12.79
C GLY A 239 9.51 11.86 -13.11
N ALA A 240 10.61 12.61 -12.99
CA ALA A 240 10.66 14.07 -13.07
C ALA A 240 10.29 14.64 -14.45
N ASP A 241 10.42 13.83 -15.50
CA ASP A 241 10.04 14.20 -16.87
C ASP A 241 8.52 14.20 -17.08
N THR A 242 7.74 13.80 -16.08
CA THR A 242 6.28 13.85 -16.12
C THR A 242 5.74 15.08 -15.39
N ALA A 243 4.80 15.81 -16.02
CA ALA A 243 4.20 17.00 -15.40
C ALA A 243 3.40 16.69 -14.11
N SER A 244 2.96 15.44 -13.97
CA SER A 244 2.10 14.92 -12.90
C SER A 244 2.83 14.05 -11.87
N GLY A 245 4.10 13.71 -12.06
CA GLY A 245 4.81 12.65 -11.32
C GLY A 245 4.61 11.28 -11.95
N LEU A 246 3.38 10.96 -12.39
CA LEU A 246 3.10 9.74 -13.13
C LEU A 246 2.85 9.98 -14.62
N SER A 247 3.15 9.00 -15.46
CA SER A 247 2.87 9.00 -16.89
C SER A 247 1.37 9.13 -17.21
N GLY A 248 1.01 9.99 -18.16
CA GLY A 248 -0.41 10.22 -18.53
C GLY A 248 -1.04 9.11 -19.38
N LYS A 249 -0.26 8.08 -19.78
CA LYS A 249 -0.72 6.95 -20.58
C LYS A 249 -0.17 5.66 -19.97
N PRO A 250 -0.96 4.95 -19.16
CA PRO A 250 -0.48 3.74 -18.51
C PRO A 250 -0.26 2.61 -19.50
N GLU A 251 0.73 1.77 -19.21
CA GLU A 251 0.94 0.49 -19.86
C GLU A 251 -0.08 -0.54 -19.33
N ARG A 252 -0.59 -1.41 -20.21
CA ARG A 252 -1.46 -2.52 -19.80
C ARG A 252 -0.62 -3.77 -19.54
N LEU A 253 -0.60 -4.23 -18.30
CA LEU A 253 0.05 -5.48 -17.91
C LEU A 253 -0.78 -6.71 -18.36
N PRO A 254 -0.21 -7.93 -18.34
CA PRO A 254 -0.98 -9.15 -18.54
C PRO A 254 -2.19 -9.21 -17.59
N ARG A 255 -3.32 -9.79 -18.04
CA ARG A 255 -4.52 -9.93 -17.20
C ARG A 255 -4.22 -10.69 -15.90
N GLY A 256 -4.74 -10.19 -14.79
CA GLY A 256 -4.69 -10.80 -13.47
C GLY A 256 -5.46 -9.98 -12.45
N GLU A 257 -5.69 -10.54 -11.27
CA GLU A 257 -6.46 -9.91 -10.19
C GLU A 257 -5.56 -9.33 -9.08
N ASN A 258 -4.27 -9.65 -9.09
CA ASN A 258 -3.33 -9.21 -8.07
C ASN A 258 -2.00 -8.84 -8.71
N VAL A 259 -1.34 -7.82 -8.17
CA VAL A 259 0.00 -7.40 -8.58
C VAL A 259 0.88 -7.18 -7.37
N VAL A 260 2.14 -7.62 -7.47
CA VAL A 260 3.18 -7.32 -6.47
C VAL A 260 4.48 -6.96 -7.16
N PHE A 261 5.24 -6.08 -6.51
CA PHE A 261 6.62 -5.77 -6.85
C PHE A 261 7.58 -6.59 -5.99
N GLY A 262 8.74 -6.92 -6.54
CA GLY A 262 9.83 -7.54 -5.79
C GLY A 262 10.95 -8.02 -6.69
N ASP A 263 12.15 -8.16 -6.14
CA ASP A 263 13.29 -8.77 -6.84
C ASP A 263 13.12 -10.30 -6.85
N PHE A 264 12.53 -10.85 -7.92
CA PHE A 264 12.21 -12.28 -8.00
C PHE A 264 13.32 -13.11 -8.64
N ASP A 265 14.24 -12.50 -9.39
CA ASP A 265 15.39 -13.18 -9.99
C ASP A 265 16.74 -12.92 -9.29
N GLY A 266 16.78 -12.00 -8.33
CA GLY A 266 17.94 -11.68 -7.51
C GLY A 266 18.92 -10.72 -8.16
N ASP A 267 18.49 -9.94 -9.15
CA ASP A 267 19.33 -8.98 -9.87
C ASP A 267 19.44 -7.61 -9.17
N GLY A 268 18.65 -7.40 -8.11
CA GLY A 268 18.64 -6.17 -7.31
C GLY A 268 17.66 -5.11 -7.79
N ARG A 269 16.86 -5.38 -8.83
CA ARG A 269 15.81 -4.51 -9.37
C ARG A 269 14.44 -5.06 -9.00
N GLN A 270 13.41 -4.22 -9.05
CA GLN A 270 12.06 -4.72 -8.80
C GLN A 270 11.44 -5.27 -10.08
N ASP A 271 10.97 -6.50 -10.00
CA ASP A 271 10.13 -7.14 -11.00
C ASP A 271 8.65 -6.96 -10.66
N ILE A 272 7.80 -7.18 -11.66
CA ILE A 272 6.34 -7.22 -11.48
C ILE A 272 5.84 -8.66 -11.62
N ALA A 273 5.17 -9.16 -10.59
CA ALA A 273 4.41 -10.41 -10.68
C ALA A 273 2.89 -10.13 -10.74
N VAL A 274 2.23 -10.67 -11.75
CA VAL A 274 0.78 -10.58 -11.92
C VAL A 274 0.13 -11.95 -11.75
N GLY A 275 -0.70 -12.09 -10.73
CA GLY A 275 -1.42 -13.33 -10.40
C GLY A 275 -2.79 -13.39 -11.06
N ARG A 276 -3.13 -14.53 -11.67
CA ARG A 276 -4.43 -14.80 -12.28
C ARG A 276 -4.99 -16.14 -11.78
N SER A 277 -6.12 -16.11 -11.10
CA SER A 277 -6.78 -17.28 -10.52
C SER A 277 -7.71 -18.00 -11.51
N PHE A 278 -8.23 -17.30 -12.53
CA PHE A 278 -9.28 -17.78 -13.43
C PHE A 278 -10.59 -18.14 -12.70
N VAL A 279 -10.83 -17.50 -11.56
CA VAL A 279 -12.08 -17.59 -10.80
C VAL A 279 -12.89 -16.33 -11.11
N ASP A 280 -13.96 -16.49 -11.87
CA ASP A 280 -14.81 -15.37 -12.29
C ASP A 280 -15.84 -14.99 -11.20
N SER A 281 -16.08 -15.85 -10.18
CA SER A 281 -16.85 -15.52 -8.98
C SER A 281 -16.50 -16.40 -7.76
N TYR A 282 -16.56 -15.83 -6.56
CA TYR A 282 -16.33 -16.54 -5.28
C TYR A 282 -17.44 -17.56 -4.93
N ASP A 283 -18.55 -17.57 -5.67
CA ASP A 283 -19.69 -18.48 -5.48
C ASP A 283 -19.55 -19.82 -6.23
N GLU A 284 -18.46 -20.03 -6.99
CA GLU A 284 -18.18 -21.34 -7.56
C GLU A 284 -17.70 -22.31 -6.46
N VAL A 285 -18.61 -23.14 -5.95
CA VAL A 285 -18.38 -24.25 -5.01
C VAL A 285 -17.40 -25.34 -5.54
N GLY A 286 -16.77 -25.12 -6.71
CA GLY A 286 -15.82 -26.02 -7.37
C GLY A 286 -14.38 -25.50 -7.48
N THR A 287 -14.00 -24.49 -6.68
CA THR A 287 -12.70 -23.78 -6.75
C THR A 287 -11.40 -24.52 -6.39
N PRO A 288 -11.32 -25.68 -5.69
CA PRO A 288 -10.04 -26.13 -5.15
C PRO A 288 -9.03 -26.71 -6.17
N HIS A 289 -9.34 -26.74 -7.48
CA HIS A 289 -8.50 -27.41 -8.48
C HIS A 289 -8.17 -26.60 -9.74
N ARG A 290 -8.58 -25.33 -9.86
CA ARG A 290 -8.18 -24.52 -11.02
C ARG A 290 -6.71 -24.10 -10.88
N ARG A 291 -5.93 -24.33 -11.94
CA ARG A 291 -4.52 -23.88 -11.99
C ARG A 291 -4.52 -22.39 -12.27
N GLY A 292 -4.07 -21.59 -11.30
CA GLY A 292 -3.74 -20.20 -11.52
C GLY A 292 -2.52 -20.03 -12.44
N ARG A 293 -2.30 -18.80 -12.89
CA ARG A 293 -1.11 -18.38 -13.63
C ARG A 293 -0.50 -17.18 -12.94
N VAL A 294 0.82 -17.21 -12.75
CA VAL A 294 1.60 -16.01 -12.43
C VAL A 294 2.36 -15.62 -13.69
N SER A 295 2.31 -14.35 -14.07
CA SER A 295 3.15 -13.78 -15.12
C SER A 295 4.18 -12.87 -14.47
N LEU A 296 5.46 -13.10 -14.77
CA LEU A 296 6.56 -12.26 -14.31
C LEU A 296 7.01 -11.36 -15.45
N ARG A 297 7.22 -10.08 -15.14
CA ARG A 297 7.94 -9.12 -15.98
C ARG A 297 9.15 -8.68 -15.17
N TYR A 298 10.33 -8.99 -15.69
CA TYR A 298 11.56 -8.56 -15.07
C TYR A 298 11.77 -7.05 -15.25
N GLY A 299 12.42 -6.41 -14.27
CA GLY A 299 12.88 -5.03 -14.35
C GLY A 299 13.66 -4.78 -15.65
N LYS A 300 13.54 -3.59 -16.24
CA LYS A 300 14.25 -3.28 -17.49
C LYS A 300 15.75 -3.10 -17.25
N ASP A 301 16.55 -3.52 -18.24
CA ASP A 301 17.89 -2.96 -18.40
C ASP A 301 17.77 -1.55 -19.03
N PRO A 302 18.60 -0.57 -18.62
CA PRO A 302 18.58 0.81 -19.13
C PRO A 302 18.88 0.94 -20.64
#